data_AF-S4NIH3-F1
#
_entry.id   AF-S4NIH3-F1
#
_cell.length_a   1.000
_cell.length_b   1.000
_cell.length_c   1.000
_cell.angle_alpha   90.00
_cell.angle_beta   90.00
_cell.angle_gamma   90.00
#
_symmetry.space_group_name_H-M   'P 1'
#
loop_
_entity.id
_entity.type
_entity.pdbx_description
1 polymer ?
#
loop_
_entity_poly.entity_id
_entity_poly.type
_entity_poly.pdbx_seq_one_letter_code
_entity_poly.pdbx_strand_id
1 'polypeptide(L)'
;MVRAERGLRVQLREQIYAYCAFCIAVSALPALALSYVVVRISKHLWLKLLSSRYPNLEFIRTDTVRSLLDTHRNQGIINVLLCIKGALDTEEIKNALAQHVIDRRDQKGDLLFPRLRHLLVSSWGNYAWDANIQFRLENHFVMANGVYRGRPVSDSNIQDYVSEIISKYFPSDQPPWQYIIIPCVSIEPKYYILVRVHHLLLTGKKSLNIGDLLLLRDKEPSRIFEQTESSQESPLAKLFPNPSAVLELWDK
;
A
#
# COMPACT_ATOMS: atom_id res chain seq x y z
N MET A 1 -36.65 40.42 -39.12
CA MET A 1 -37.42 39.37 -38.41
C MET A 1 -36.85 37.96 -38.58
N VAL A 2 -36.53 37.49 -39.79
CA VAL A 2 -36.05 36.11 -40.06
C VAL A 2 -34.77 35.67 -39.31
N ARG A 3 -33.89 36.61 -38.93
CA ARG A 3 -32.63 36.30 -38.22
C ARG A 3 -32.81 36.01 -36.73
N ALA A 4 -33.87 36.54 -36.10
CA ALA A 4 -34.18 36.31 -34.69
C ALA A 4 -34.88 34.95 -34.46
N GLU A 5 -35.74 34.54 -35.40
CA GLU A 5 -36.45 33.25 -35.34
C GLU A 5 -35.51 32.04 -35.50
N ARG A 6 -34.41 32.17 -36.26
CA ARG A 6 -33.39 31.11 -36.35
C ARG A 6 -32.66 30.88 -35.03
N GLY A 7 -32.41 31.93 -34.24
CA GLY A 7 -31.79 31.82 -32.92
C GLY A 7 -32.68 31.09 -31.91
N LEU A 8 -33.97 31.43 -31.89
CA LEU A 8 -34.97 30.79 -31.02
C LEU A 8 -35.14 29.30 -31.29
N ARG A 9 -35.17 28.88 -32.56
CA ARG A 9 -35.28 27.44 -32.91
C ARG A 9 -34.05 26.63 -32.51
N VAL A 10 -32.86 27.22 -32.59
CA VAL A 10 -31.61 26.57 -32.15
C VAL A 10 -31.59 26.45 -30.63
N GLN A 11 -31.96 27.50 -29.91
CA GLN A 11 -32.07 27.49 -28.43
C GLN A 11 -33.11 26.47 -27.93
N LEU A 12 -34.30 26.43 -28.54
CA LEU A 12 -35.34 25.44 -28.20
C LEU A 12 -34.85 24.01 -28.45
N ARG A 13 -34.14 23.78 -29.56
CA ARG A 13 -33.57 22.47 -29.87
C ARG A 13 -32.52 22.04 -28.84
N GLU A 14 -31.64 22.96 -28.44
CA GLU A 14 -30.63 22.71 -27.40
C GLU A 14 -31.28 22.43 -26.04
N GLN A 15 -32.33 23.17 -25.67
CA GLN A 15 -33.09 22.93 -24.44
C GLN A 15 -33.80 21.57 -24.45
N ILE A 16 -34.39 21.17 -25.58
CA ILE A 16 -35.02 19.84 -25.73
C ILE A 16 -33.95 18.74 -25.64
N TYR A 17 -32.79 18.91 -26.29
CA TYR A 17 -31.70 17.94 -26.16
C TYR A 17 -31.18 17.82 -24.72
N ALA A 18 -31.00 18.95 -24.03
CA ALA A 18 -30.58 18.97 -22.63
C ALA A 18 -31.60 18.28 -21.72
N TYR A 19 -32.90 18.55 -21.93
CA TYR A 19 -33.97 17.90 -21.18
C TYR A 19 -34.03 16.39 -21.43
N CYS A 20 -33.95 15.95 -22.69
CA CYS A 20 -33.88 14.54 -23.03
C CYS A 20 -32.65 13.85 -22.42
N ALA A 21 -31.47 14.47 -22.49
CA ALA A 21 -30.25 13.95 -21.88
C ALA A 21 -30.38 13.84 -20.36
N PHE A 22 -31.00 14.84 -19.71
CA PHE A 22 -31.28 14.81 -18.28
C PHE A 22 -32.23 13.66 -17.90
N CYS A 23 -33.32 13.47 -18.64
CA CYS A 23 -34.25 12.36 -18.41
C CYS A 23 -33.58 10.98 -18.60
N ILE A 24 -32.68 10.84 -19.58
CA ILE A 24 -31.89 9.62 -19.77
C ILE A 24 -30.95 9.41 -18.58
N ALA A 25 -30.25 10.45 -18.12
CA ALA A 25 -29.36 10.36 -16.96
C ALA A 25 -30.14 9.96 -15.69
N VAL A 26 -31.29 10.58 -15.43
CA VAL A 26 -32.14 10.27 -14.27
C VAL A 26 -32.70 8.85 -14.35
N SER A 27 -33.10 8.37 -15.53
CA SER A 27 -33.58 6.99 -15.70
C SER A 27 -32.45 5.94 -15.61
N ALA A 28 -31.20 6.32 -15.89
CA ALA A 28 -30.04 5.46 -15.69
C ALA A 28 -29.63 5.31 -14.21
N LEU A 29 -29.93 6.29 -13.34
CA LEU A 29 -29.54 6.26 -11.93
C LEU A 29 -30.10 5.03 -11.17
N PRO A 30 -31.40 4.66 -11.28
CA PRO A 30 -31.91 3.44 -10.67
C PRO A 30 -31.24 2.17 -11.17
N ALA A 31 -30.92 2.09 -12.48
CA ALA A 31 -30.23 0.94 -13.06
C ALA A 31 -28.79 0.81 -12.52
N LEU A 32 -28.09 1.94 -12.34
CA LEU A 32 -26.76 1.99 -11.72
C LEU A 32 -26.82 1.64 -10.23
N ALA A 33 -27.84 2.10 -9.51
CA ALA A 33 -28.03 1.76 -8.10
C ALA A 33 -28.31 0.26 -7.91
N LEU A 34 -29.18 -0.31 -8.76
CA LEU A 34 -29.46 -1.75 -8.73
C LEU A 34 -28.22 -2.57 -9.08
N SER A 35 -27.48 -2.20 -10.12
CA SER A 35 -26.25 -2.91 -10.50
C SER A 35 -25.20 -2.84 -9.38
N TYR A 36 -25.04 -1.69 -8.72
CA TYR A 36 -24.18 -1.55 -7.55
C TYR A 36 -24.57 -2.52 -6.42
N VAL A 37 -25.87 -2.60 -6.08
CA VAL A 37 -26.36 -3.52 -5.05
C VAL A 37 -26.09 -4.97 -5.44
N VAL A 38 -26.38 -5.36 -6.69
CA VAL A 38 -26.13 -6.72 -7.19
C VAL A 38 -24.65 -7.07 -7.10
N VAL A 39 -23.75 -6.18 -7.52
CA VAL A 39 -22.30 -6.40 -7.42
C VAL A 39 -21.87 -6.57 -5.97
N ARG A 40 -22.40 -5.76 -5.04
CA ARG A 40 -22.08 -5.84 -3.61
C ARG A 40 -22.54 -7.16 -2.99
N ILE A 41 -23.75 -7.61 -3.29
CA ILE A 41 -24.29 -8.90 -2.82
C ILE A 41 -23.48 -10.06 -3.40
N SER A 42 -23.24 -10.06 -4.71
CA SER A 42 -22.43 -11.09 -5.39
C SER A 42 -21.03 -11.18 -4.80
N LYS A 43 -20.35 -10.05 -4.57
CA LYS A 43 -19.04 -10.01 -3.91
C LYS A 43 -19.11 -10.58 -2.48
N HIS A 44 -20.14 -10.22 -1.72
CA HIS A 44 -20.30 -10.71 -0.36
C HIS A 44 -20.51 -12.24 -0.32
N LEU A 45 -21.39 -12.75 -1.18
CA LEU A 45 -21.62 -14.19 -1.32
C LEU A 45 -20.37 -14.92 -1.79
N TRP A 46 -19.63 -14.34 -2.73
CA TRP A 46 -18.35 -14.87 -3.21
C TRP A 46 -17.32 -14.99 -2.09
N LEU A 47 -17.08 -13.90 -1.35
CA LEU A 47 -16.15 -13.92 -0.22
C LEU A 47 -16.57 -14.92 0.87
N LYS A 48 -17.87 -15.05 1.12
CA LYS A 48 -18.41 -16.04 2.06
C LYS A 48 -18.14 -17.47 1.58
N LEU A 49 -18.35 -17.75 0.30
CA LEU A 49 -18.03 -19.03 -0.32
C LEU A 49 -16.54 -19.35 -0.21
N LEU A 50 -15.67 -18.38 -0.51
CA LEU A 50 -14.22 -18.52 -0.39
C LEU A 50 -13.81 -18.81 1.06
N SER A 51 -14.34 -18.05 2.04
CA SER A 51 -14.05 -18.30 3.45
C SER A 51 -14.54 -19.66 3.93
N SER A 52 -15.62 -20.18 3.34
CA SER A 52 -16.11 -21.53 3.64
C SER A 52 -15.22 -22.61 3.03
N ARG A 53 -14.60 -22.35 1.88
CA ARG A 53 -13.74 -23.31 1.18
C ARG A 53 -12.32 -23.34 1.76
N TYR A 54 -11.83 -22.21 2.25
CA TYR A 54 -10.51 -22.06 2.84
C TYR A 54 -10.64 -21.48 4.26
N PRO A 55 -10.98 -22.31 5.26
CA PRO A 55 -11.20 -21.83 6.64
C PRO A 55 -9.92 -21.32 7.31
N ASN A 56 -8.75 -21.74 6.81
CA ASN A 56 -7.44 -21.37 7.34
C ASN A 56 -6.95 -20.00 6.84
N LEU A 57 -7.63 -19.40 5.86
CA LEU A 57 -7.23 -18.16 5.20
C LEU A 57 -8.11 -16.99 5.66
N GLU A 58 -7.49 -15.90 6.11
CA GLU A 58 -8.19 -14.65 6.42
C GLU A 58 -8.28 -13.78 5.16
N PHE A 59 -9.41 -13.87 4.45
CA PHE A 59 -9.65 -13.07 3.25
C PHE A 59 -9.75 -11.57 3.54
N ILE A 60 -9.06 -10.77 2.73
CA ILE A 60 -9.10 -9.31 2.79
C ILE A 60 -10.43 -8.85 2.17
N ARG A 61 -11.27 -8.19 2.98
CA ARG A 61 -12.59 -7.71 2.53
C ARG A 61 -12.56 -6.33 1.86
N THR A 62 -11.51 -5.56 2.14
CA THR A 62 -11.33 -4.19 1.65
C THR A 62 -10.39 -4.20 0.44
N ASP A 63 -10.94 -3.97 -0.74
CA ASP A 63 -10.14 -3.79 -1.94
C ASP A 63 -9.84 -2.30 -2.07
N THR A 64 -8.59 -1.91 -1.87
CA THR A 64 -8.15 -0.58 -2.29
C THR A 64 -7.99 -0.55 -3.80
N VAL A 65 -8.08 0.63 -4.42
CA VAL A 65 -7.82 0.80 -5.87
C VAL A 65 -6.49 0.16 -6.24
N ARG A 66 -5.47 0.32 -5.38
CA ARG A 66 -4.16 -0.30 -5.60
C ARG A 66 -4.19 -1.82 -5.60
N SER A 67 -5.03 -2.44 -4.77
CA SER A 67 -5.20 -3.90 -4.73
C SER A 67 -5.92 -4.44 -5.96
N LEU A 68 -6.84 -3.65 -6.55
CA LEU A 68 -7.54 -4.02 -7.79
C LEU A 68 -6.65 -3.88 -9.04
N LEU A 69 -5.74 -2.92 -9.02
CA LEU A 69 -4.75 -2.70 -10.09
C LEU A 69 -3.50 -3.57 -9.93
N ASP A 70 -3.45 -4.37 -8.87
CA ASP A 70 -2.33 -5.22 -8.54
C ASP A 70 -2.25 -6.36 -9.54
N THR A 71 -1.10 -6.48 -10.20
CA THR A 71 -0.86 -7.56 -11.15
C THR A 71 0.46 -8.23 -10.82
N HIS A 72 0.67 -9.44 -11.32
CA HIS A 72 1.96 -10.11 -11.15
C HIS A 72 3.15 -9.25 -11.64
N ARG A 73 2.94 -8.33 -12.59
CA ARG A 73 3.99 -7.43 -13.10
C ARG A 73 4.08 -6.08 -12.38
N ASN A 74 3.06 -5.70 -11.62
CA ASN A 74 2.98 -4.42 -10.92
C ASN A 74 2.46 -4.65 -9.51
N GLN A 75 3.20 -5.46 -8.74
CA GLN A 75 2.91 -5.68 -7.33
C GLN A 75 2.98 -4.32 -6.61
N GLY A 76 2.01 -4.00 -5.75
CA GLY A 76 1.97 -2.77 -4.95
C GLY A 76 3.05 -2.70 -3.87
N ILE A 77 4.30 -2.82 -4.26
CA ILE A 77 5.47 -2.79 -3.38
C ILE A 77 5.90 -1.33 -3.20
N ILE A 78 5.91 -0.90 -1.95
CA ILE A 78 6.47 0.37 -1.52
C ILE A 78 7.92 0.11 -1.13
N ASN A 79 8.84 0.86 -1.73
CA ASN A 79 10.26 0.75 -1.47
C ASN A 79 10.74 2.08 -0.88
N VAL A 80 11.41 2.03 0.28
CA VAL A 80 11.97 3.20 0.95
C VAL A 80 13.46 2.95 1.14
N LEU A 81 14.28 3.84 0.60
CA LEU A 81 15.73 3.82 0.78
C LEU A 81 16.10 4.84 1.86
N LEU A 82 16.74 4.35 2.92
CA LEU A 82 17.29 5.16 4.01
C LEU A 82 18.81 5.21 3.89
N CYS A 83 19.39 6.40 4.08
CA CYS A 83 20.83 6.59 4.23
C CYS A 83 21.13 6.82 5.71
N ILE A 84 21.98 5.97 6.29
CA ILE A 84 22.35 6.05 7.70
C ILE A 84 23.83 6.35 7.81
N LYS A 85 24.15 7.40 8.57
CA LYS A 85 25.51 7.77 8.94
C LYS A 85 25.91 7.01 10.19
N GLY A 86 27.08 6.38 10.17
CA GLY A 86 27.60 5.62 11.30
C GLY A 86 28.20 4.27 10.89
N ALA A 87 28.73 3.57 11.89
CA ALA A 87 29.19 2.20 11.73
C ALA A 87 27.98 1.28 11.52
N LEU A 88 28.17 0.26 10.67
CA LEU A 88 27.15 -0.73 10.41
C LEU A 88 27.14 -1.77 11.54
N ASP A 89 26.04 -1.83 12.31
CA ASP A 89 25.73 -2.93 13.22
C ASP A 89 24.40 -3.58 12.82
N THR A 90 24.49 -4.78 12.23
CA THR A 90 23.33 -5.50 11.72
C THR A 90 22.48 -6.09 12.84
N GLU A 91 23.10 -6.50 13.94
CA GLU A 91 22.41 -7.13 15.07
C GLU A 91 21.64 -6.09 15.87
N GLU A 92 22.21 -4.89 16.06
CA GLU A 92 21.51 -3.78 16.71
C GLU A 92 20.22 -3.42 15.96
N ILE A 93 20.31 -3.25 14.63
CA ILE A 93 19.14 -2.91 13.80
C ILE A 93 18.09 -4.02 13.84
N LYS A 94 18.53 -5.28 13.77
CA LYS A 94 17.64 -6.45 13.85
C LYS A 94 16.90 -6.48 15.18
N ASN A 95 17.62 -6.32 16.29
CA ASN A 95 17.06 -6.30 17.63
C ASN A 95 16.10 -5.12 17.83
N ALA A 96 16.46 -3.94 17.31
CA ALA A 96 15.60 -2.77 17.35
C ALA A 96 14.28 -3.02 16.61
N LEU A 97 14.31 -3.55 15.38
CA LEU A 97 13.09 -3.85 14.62
C LEU A 97 12.24 -4.95 15.28
N ALA A 98 12.89 -5.99 15.80
CA ALA A 98 12.21 -7.05 16.52
C ALA A 98 11.42 -6.49 17.71
N GLN A 99 12.06 -5.70 18.56
CA GLN A 99 11.44 -5.14 19.76
C GLN A 99 10.38 -4.07 19.45
N HIS A 100 10.63 -3.17 18.50
CA HIS A 100 9.76 -2.02 18.25
C HIS A 100 8.57 -2.34 17.33
N VAL A 101 8.67 -3.37 16.48
CA VAL A 101 7.64 -3.65 15.47
C VAL A 101 7.14 -5.09 15.56
N ILE A 102 8.04 -6.07 15.49
CA ILE A 102 7.66 -7.48 15.30
C ILE A 102 7.07 -8.10 16.57
N ASP A 103 7.69 -7.86 17.71
CA ASP A 103 7.32 -8.38 19.04
C ASP A 103 6.54 -7.36 19.86
N ARG A 104 6.23 -6.19 19.30
CA ARG A 104 5.43 -5.17 19.97
C ARG A 104 4.04 -5.72 20.27
N ARG A 105 3.65 -5.66 21.55
CA ARG A 105 2.36 -6.14 22.07
C ARG A 105 1.49 -4.97 22.50
N ASP A 106 0.19 -5.17 22.38
CA ASP A 106 -0.84 -4.28 22.91
C ASP A 106 -1.05 -4.52 24.42
N GLN A 107 -1.84 -3.67 25.08
CA GLN A 107 -2.18 -3.76 26.51
C GLN A 107 -2.81 -5.11 26.90
N LYS A 108 -3.41 -5.81 25.93
CA LYS A 108 -4.04 -7.13 26.09
C LYS A 108 -3.05 -8.29 25.96
N GLY A 109 -1.78 -8.03 25.65
CA GLY A 109 -0.75 -9.05 25.45
C GLY A 109 -0.68 -9.63 24.04
N ASP A 110 -1.61 -9.26 23.15
CA ASP A 110 -1.62 -9.65 21.74
C ASP A 110 -0.58 -8.87 20.93
N LEU A 111 -0.09 -9.46 19.83
CA LEU A 111 0.77 -8.74 18.89
C LEU A 111 0.04 -7.53 18.28
N LEU A 112 0.73 -6.40 18.22
CA LEU A 112 0.22 -5.17 17.62
C LEU A 112 0.08 -5.34 16.11
N PHE A 113 1.06 -5.98 15.47
CA PHE A 113 1.12 -6.21 14.02
C PHE A 113 1.26 -7.69 13.67
N PRO A 114 0.21 -8.52 13.87
CA PRO A 114 0.29 -9.96 13.60
C PRO A 114 0.54 -10.28 12.12
N ARG A 115 0.03 -9.43 11.21
CA ARG A 115 0.13 -9.62 9.75
C ARG A 115 1.56 -9.60 9.21
N LEU A 116 2.52 -9.03 9.94
CA LEU A 116 3.93 -9.10 9.57
C LEU A 116 4.49 -10.52 9.59
N ARG A 117 3.80 -11.44 10.30
CA ARG A 117 4.15 -12.86 10.37
C ARG A 117 3.29 -13.74 9.46
N HIS A 118 2.33 -13.16 8.75
CA HIS A 118 1.40 -13.91 7.91
C HIS A 118 1.84 -13.87 6.45
N LEU A 119 1.58 -14.95 5.73
CA LEU A 119 1.83 -15.02 4.30
C LEU A 119 0.67 -14.37 3.53
N LEU A 120 1.00 -13.61 2.49
CA LEU A 120 0.00 -13.07 1.57
C LEU A 120 -0.21 -14.03 0.40
N VAL A 121 -1.42 -14.59 0.29
CA VAL A 121 -1.80 -15.52 -0.77
C VAL A 121 -2.90 -14.89 -1.64
N SER A 122 -2.83 -15.12 -2.95
CA SER A 122 -3.93 -14.79 -3.86
C SER A 122 -4.71 -16.06 -4.22
N SER A 123 -5.99 -16.08 -3.87
CA SER A 123 -6.91 -17.18 -4.17
C SER A 123 -8.10 -16.64 -4.94
N TRP A 124 -8.28 -17.12 -6.18
CA TRP A 124 -9.47 -16.82 -7.01
C TRP A 124 -9.68 -15.30 -7.17
N GLY A 125 -8.58 -14.58 -7.42
CA GLY A 125 -8.58 -13.12 -7.61
C GLY A 125 -8.74 -12.29 -6.33
N ASN A 126 -8.77 -12.91 -5.15
CA ASN A 126 -8.86 -12.23 -3.86
C ASN A 126 -7.62 -12.50 -3.02
N TYR A 127 -7.17 -11.48 -2.30
CA TYR A 127 -6.07 -11.62 -1.37
C TYR A 127 -6.54 -12.18 -0.03
N ALA A 128 -5.71 -13.03 0.57
CA ALA A 128 -5.92 -13.58 1.89
C ALA A 128 -4.61 -13.69 2.66
N TRP A 129 -4.71 -13.59 3.98
CA TRP A 129 -3.60 -13.83 4.90
C TRP A 129 -3.63 -15.27 5.39
N ASP A 130 -2.51 -15.96 5.32
CA ASP A 130 -2.30 -17.26 5.94
C ASP A 130 -1.42 -17.12 7.18
N ALA A 131 -1.98 -17.49 8.33
CA ALA A 131 -1.29 -17.42 9.62
C ALA A 131 -0.52 -18.72 9.95
N ASN A 132 -0.67 -19.79 9.17
CA ASN A 132 -0.13 -21.12 9.50
C ASN A 132 1.33 -21.31 9.07
N ILE A 133 2.04 -20.24 8.75
CA ILE A 133 3.43 -20.30 8.32
C ILE A 133 4.40 -20.14 9.49
N GLN A 134 5.54 -20.83 9.42
CA GLN A 134 6.62 -20.64 10.38
C GLN A 134 7.38 -19.35 10.06
N PHE A 135 7.06 -18.27 10.78
CA PHE A 135 7.76 -17.01 10.64
C PHE A 135 9.20 -17.09 11.16
N ARG A 136 10.17 -16.65 10.34
CA ARG A 136 11.58 -16.48 10.71
C ARG A 136 12.05 -15.08 10.35
N LEU A 137 12.55 -14.33 11.33
CA LEU A 137 12.97 -12.95 11.14
C LEU A 137 14.19 -12.85 10.21
N GLU A 138 15.06 -13.84 10.27
CA GLU A 138 16.31 -13.94 9.51
C GLU A 138 16.09 -13.90 8.01
N ASN A 139 14.98 -14.47 7.52
CA ASN A 139 14.67 -14.50 6.09
C ASN A 139 14.31 -13.11 5.54
N HIS A 140 13.89 -12.19 6.42
CA HIS A 140 13.47 -10.85 6.04
C HIS A 140 14.63 -9.84 6.12
N PHE A 141 15.69 -10.16 6.86
CA PHE A 141 16.91 -9.36 6.96
C PHE A 141 17.96 -9.87 5.97
N VAL A 142 18.20 -9.10 4.91
CA VAL A 142 19.13 -9.49 3.85
C VAL A 142 20.33 -8.55 3.85
N MET A 143 21.52 -9.11 4.05
CA MET A 143 22.77 -8.41 3.78
C MET A 143 23.06 -8.42 2.29
N ALA A 144 23.00 -7.25 1.66
CA ALA A 144 23.30 -7.08 0.26
C ALA A 144 24.82 -7.13 0.02
N ASN A 145 25.20 -7.60 -1.18
CA ASN A 145 26.60 -7.63 -1.57
C ASN A 145 27.13 -6.21 -1.80
N GLY A 146 28.23 -5.84 -1.15
CA GLY A 146 28.86 -4.52 -1.28
C GLY A 146 29.55 -4.26 -2.63
N VAL A 147 29.44 -5.20 -3.58
CA VAL A 147 30.00 -5.09 -4.93
C VAL A 147 28.88 -5.18 -5.96
N TYR A 148 28.83 -4.19 -6.85
CA TYR A 148 27.91 -4.12 -7.98
C TYR A 148 28.67 -3.99 -9.30
N ARG A 149 28.45 -4.93 -10.22
CA ARG A 149 29.11 -4.99 -11.55
C ARG A 149 30.63 -4.86 -11.47
N GLY A 150 31.25 -5.50 -10.47
CA GLY A 150 32.70 -5.48 -10.24
C GLY A 150 33.23 -4.20 -9.57
N ARG A 151 32.38 -3.26 -9.17
CA ARG A 151 32.76 -2.04 -8.44
C ARG A 151 32.13 -2.04 -7.04
N PRO A 152 32.79 -1.47 -6.02
CA PRO A 152 32.15 -1.29 -4.72
C PRO A 152 30.93 -0.38 -4.84
N VAL A 153 29.90 -0.64 -4.03
CA VAL A 153 28.72 0.21 -3.94
C VAL A 153 29.11 1.55 -3.30
N SER A 154 28.74 2.64 -3.96
CA SER A 154 29.03 4.03 -3.58
C SER A 154 27.83 4.92 -3.92
N ASP A 155 27.90 6.20 -3.51
CA ASP A 155 26.85 7.19 -3.80
C ASP A 155 26.50 7.33 -5.28
N SER A 156 27.47 7.07 -6.17
CA SER A 156 27.27 7.25 -7.61
C SER A 156 26.55 6.08 -8.27
N ASN A 157 26.58 4.88 -7.68
CA ASN A 157 25.98 3.68 -8.28
C ASN A 157 24.82 3.08 -7.45
N ILE A 158 24.56 3.61 -6.25
CA ILE A 158 23.51 3.10 -5.36
C ILE A 158 22.13 3.11 -6.01
N GLN A 159 21.81 4.12 -6.82
CA GLN A 159 20.52 4.21 -7.50
C GLN A 159 20.31 3.05 -8.49
N ASP A 160 21.31 2.74 -9.31
CA ASP A 160 21.24 1.62 -10.26
C ASP A 160 21.20 0.28 -9.52
N TYR A 161 21.96 0.16 -8.43
CA TYR A 161 21.99 -1.03 -7.59
C TYR A 161 20.63 -1.32 -6.96
N VAL A 162 20.03 -0.29 -6.34
CA VAL A 162 18.69 -0.38 -5.73
C VAL A 162 17.65 -0.66 -6.81
N SER A 163 17.75 -0.05 -7.99
CA SER A 163 16.84 -0.29 -9.12
C SER A 163 16.81 -1.77 -9.54
N GLU A 164 17.96 -2.44 -9.54
CA GLU A 164 18.01 -3.88 -9.81
C GLU A 164 17.33 -4.70 -8.69
N ILE A 165 17.54 -4.33 -7.42
CA ILE A 165 16.93 -5.03 -6.28
C ILE A 165 15.39 -4.87 -6.30
N ILE A 166 14.88 -3.65 -6.49
CA ILE A 166 13.43 -3.39 -6.45
C ILE A 166 12.67 -4.08 -7.60
N SER A 167 13.36 -4.37 -8.71
CA SER A 167 12.78 -5.09 -9.86
C SER A 167 12.42 -6.55 -9.56
N LYS A 168 12.98 -7.12 -8.48
CA LYS A 168 12.76 -8.52 -8.08
C LYS A 168 11.47 -8.63 -7.26
N TYR A 169 10.65 -9.63 -7.54
CA TYR A 169 9.43 -9.88 -6.77
C TYR A 169 9.73 -10.41 -5.36
N PHE A 170 8.74 -10.35 -4.46
CA PHE A 170 8.85 -11.05 -3.17
C PHE A 170 8.78 -12.56 -3.37
N PRO A 171 9.49 -13.33 -2.52
CA PRO A 171 9.33 -14.77 -2.48
C PRO A 171 7.89 -15.14 -2.04
N SER A 172 7.30 -16.15 -2.66
CA SER A 172 5.89 -16.52 -2.45
C SER A 172 5.62 -17.31 -1.17
N ASP A 173 6.66 -17.69 -0.44
CA ASP A 173 6.63 -18.51 0.78
C ASP A 173 6.91 -17.72 2.06
N GLN A 174 7.07 -16.39 1.95
CA GLN A 174 7.40 -15.52 3.08
C GLN A 174 6.45 -14.30 3.13
N PRO A 175 6.21 -13.73 4.32
CA PRO A 175 5.51 -12.45 4.45
C PRO A 175 6.10 -11.39 3.50
N PRO A 176 5.25 -10.56 2.86
CA PRO A 176 5.67 -9.74 1.73
C PRO A 176 6.29 -8.41 2.19
N TRP A 177 7.37 -8.49 2.96
CA TRP A 177 8.21 -7.38 3.36
C TRP A 177 9.67 -7.82 3.51
N GLN A 178 10.63 -6.91 3.30
CA GLN A 178 12.06 -7.20 3.41
C GLN A 178 12.81 -5.96 3.90
N TYR A 179 13.91 -6.22 4.60
CA TYR A 179 14.82 -5.24 5.14
C TYR A 179 16.23 -5.55 4.61
N ILE A 180 16.68 -4.77 3.63
CA ILE A 180 17.91 -5.06 2.89
C ILE A 180 18.96 -4.04 3.28
N ILE A 181 20.02 -4.49 3.93
CA ILE A 181 21.13 -3.65 4.38
C ILE A 181 22.21 -3.66 3.31
N ILE A 182 22.54 -2.49 2.78
CA ILE A 182 23.48 -2.29 1.68
C ILE A 182 24.72 -1.56 2.22
N PRO A 183 25.88 -2.25 2.34
CA PRO A 183 27.12 -1.60 2.72
C PRO A 183 27.57 -0.64 1.60
N CYS A 184 28.08 0.53 1.98
CA CYS A 184 28.53 1.56 1.06
C CYS A 184 29.96 1.96 1.38
N VAL A 185 30.79 2.11 0.34
CA VAL A 185 32.13 2.68 0.46
C VAL A 185 32.02 4.19 0.27
N SER A 186 32.34 4.94 1.32
CA SER A 186 32.37 6.41 1.32
C SER A 186 33.43 6.93 2.28
N ILE A 187 33.75 8.22 2.20
CA ILE A 187 34.75 8.87 3.05
C ILE A 187 34.26 8.87 4.52
N GLU A 188 32.97 9.15 4.71
CA GLU A 188 32.31 9.02 6.00
C GLU A 188 31.69 7.61 6.12
N PRO A 189 31.79 6.94 7.29
CA PRO A 189 31.16 5.64 7.49
C PRO A 189 29.65 5.81 7.36
N LYS A 190 29.07 5.12 6.37
CA LYS A 190 27.64 5.12 6.11
C LYS A 190 27.21 3.84 5.41
N TYR A 191 25.93 3.54 5.51
CA TYR A 191 25.31 2.42 4.85
C TYR A 191 23.87 2.78 4.48
N TYR A 192 23.30 2.01 3.55
CA TYR A 192 21.92 2.18 3.15
C TYR A 192 21.07 1.04 3.67
N ILE A 193 19.80 1.34 3.92
CA ILE A 193 18.79 0.35 4.20
C ILE A 193 17.66 0.53 3.20
N LEU A 194 17.37 -0.51 2.45
CA LEU A 194 16.21 -0.59 1.58
C LEU A 194 15.11 -1.40 2.27
N VAL A 195 14.05 -0.70 2.68
CA VAL A 195 12.85 -1.30 3.26
C VAL A 195 11.84 -1.50 2.13
N ARG A 196 11.37 -2.73 1.96
CA ARG A 196 10.41 -3.11 0.93
C ARG A 196 9.18 -3.67 1.60
N VAL A 197 7.99 -3.19 1.27
CA VAL A 197 6.74 -3.58 1.93
C VAL A 197 5.60 -3.61 0.93
N HIS A 198 4.81 -4.68 0.93
CA HIS A 198 3.58 -4.72 0.15
C HIS A 198 2.50 -3.82 0.76
N HIS A 199 1.79 -3.03 -0.06
CA HIS A 199 0.80 -2.04 0.39
C HIS A 199 -0.34 -2.62 1.23
N LEU A 200 -0.60 -3.93 1.13
CA LEU A 200 -1.63 -4.62 1.91
C LEU A 200 -1.26 -4.74 3.40
N LEU A 201 0.03 -4.69 3.75
CA LEU A 201 0.47 -4.61 5.15
C LEU A 201 0.19 -3.25 5.78
N LEU A 202 0.16 -2.19 4.95
CA LEU A 202 -0.16 -0.82 5.36
C LEU A 202 -1.67 -0.53 5.34
N THR A 203 -2.49 -1.49 4.91
CA THR A 203 -3.92 -1.30 4.71
C THR A 203 -4.74 -2.19 5.65
N GLY A 204 -5.80 -1.63 6.24
CA GLY A 204 -6.80 -2.38 6.99
C GLY A 204 -6.66 -2.26 8.51
N LYS A 205 -7.21 -3.24 9.24
CA LYS A 205 -7.21 -3.22 10.71
C LYS A 205 -5.83 -3.59 11.26
N LYS A 206 -5.39 -2.88 12.30
CA LYS A 206 -4.03 -3.00 12.87
C LYS A 206 -2.96 -2.91 11.76
N SER A 207 -3.17 -1.97 10.82
CA SER A 207 -2.22 -1.69 9.74
C SER A 207 -0.95 -1.07 10.30
N LEU A 208 0.17 -1.49 9.73
CA LEU A 208 1.48 -0.95 10.02
C LEU A 208 1.61 0.48 9.46
N ASN A 209 2.15 1.43 10.23
CA ASN A 209 2.61 2.68 9.64
C ASN A 209 4.00 2.43 9.04
N ILE A 210 4.26 2.93 7.83
CA ILE A 210 5.60 2.83 7.23
C ILE A 210 6.66 3.41 8.17
N GLY A 211 6.36 4.46 8.94
CA GLY A 211 7.24 5.04 9.94
C GLY A 211 7.72 4.06 11.02
N ASP A 212 6.87 3.11 11.42
CA ASP A 212 7.22 2.08 12.40
C ASP A 212 8.37 1.20 11.89
N LEU A 213 8.35 0.82 10.59
CA LEU A 213 9.43 0.03 9.98
C LEU A 213 10.71 0.82 9.74
N LEU A 214 10.61 2.14 9.62
CA LEU A 214 11.77 3.01 9.45
C LEU A 214 12.47 3.32 10.77
N LEU A 215 11.96 2.79 11.90
CA LEU A 215 12.47 3.04 13.25
C LEU A 215 12.55 4.54 13.57
N LEU A 216 11.72 5.35 12.92
CA LEU A 216 11.65 6.78 13.17
C LEU A 216 11.02 6.96 14.55
N ARG A 217 11.87 7.33 15.51
CA ARG A 217 11.50 7.48 16.91
C ARG A 217 10.48 8.62 17.05
N ASP A 218 9.21 8.28 17.22
CA ASP A 218 8.23 9.23 17.71
C ASP A 218 8.66 9.66 19.12
N LYS A 219 8.81 10.96 19.31
CA LYS A 219 9.38 11.54 20.53
C LYS A 219 8.46 11.45 21.76
N GLU A 220 7.32 10.75 21.68
CA GLU A 220 6.41 10.56 22.82
C GLU A 220 5.75 9.17 22.84
N PRO A 221 5.87 8.40 23.92
CA PRO A 221 5.20 7.11 24.09
C PRO A 221 3.82 7.31 24.72
N SER A 222 2.88 7.93 24.01
CA SER A 222 1.50 8.02 24.52
C SER A 222 0.51 8.46 23.44
N ARG A 223 0.16 7.55 22.53
CA ARG A 223 -1.19 7.55 21.93
C ARG A 223 -1.72 6.13 21.92
N ILE A 224 -2.42 5.84 23.01
CA ILE A 224 -3.42 4.78 23.12
C ILE A 224 -4.35 4.91 21.92
N PHE A 225 -4.80 3.76 21.39
CA PHE A 225 -5.90 3.62 20.44
C PHE A 225 -7.04 4.61 20.73
N GLU A 226 -7.01 5.76 20.08
CA GLU A 226 -8.19 6.57 19.85
C GLU A 226 -8.45 6.55 18.35
N GLN A 227 -9.54 5.88 18.00
CA GLN A 227 -10.24 6.07 16.75
C GLN A 227 -10.74 7.51 16.71
N THR A 228 -9.86 8.43 16.37
CA THR A 228 -10.24 9.76 15.94
C THR A 228 -9.41 10.01 14.70
N GLU A 229 -10.08 10.34 13.60
CA GLU A 229 -9.48 10.94 12.41
C GLU A 229 -8.70 12.19 12.86
N SER A 230 -7.46 11.99 13.28
CA SER A 230 -6.51 13.05 13.56
C SER A 230 -5.35 12.80 12.63
N SER A 231 -5.34 13.62 11.58
CA SER A 231 -4.23 13.86 10.67
C SER A 231 -2.97 14.21 11.47
N GLN A 232 -2.27 13.21 12.00
CA GLN A 232 -0.87 13.37 12.36
C GLN A 232 -0.07 13.12 11.10
N GLU A 233 0.30 14.21 10.44
CA GLU A 233 1.08 14.21 9.21
C GLU A 233 2.45 13.56 9.48
N SER A 234 2.58 12.26 9.20
CA SER A 234 3.89 11.66 8.98
C SER A 234 4.60 12.45 7.87
N PRO A 235 5.93 12.65 7.95
CA PRO A 235 6.69 13.36 6.90
C PRO A 235 6.59 12.68 5.52
N LEU A 236 6.12 11.43 5.46
CA LEU A 236 5.82 10.69 4.23
C LEU A 236 4.35 10.81 3.76
N ALA A 237 3.44 11.29 4.62
CA ALA A 237 2.01 11.42 4.29
C ALA A 237 1.74 12.52 3.24
N LYS A 238 2.69 13.45 3.05
CA LYS A 238 2.64 14.50 2.00
C LYS A 238 3.29 14.12 0.67
N LEU A 239 3.93 12.95 0.56
CA LEU A 239 4.64 12.56 -0.66
C LEU A 239 3.73 11.96 -1.73
N PHE A 240 2.59 11.41 -1.33
CA PHE A 240 1.60 10.89 -2.26
C PHE A 240 0.33 11.71 -2.12
N PRO A 241 -0.11 12.44 -3.17
CA PRO A 241 -1.41 13.08 -3.13
C PRO A 241 -2.46 12.01 -2.86
N ASN A 242 -3.36 12.27 -1.91
CA ASN A 242 -4.52 11.42 -1.70
C ASN A 242 -5.23 11.29 -3.06
N PRO A 243 -5.45 10.07 -3.57
CA PRO A 243 -6.12 9.91 -4.85
C PRO A 243 -7.56 10.43 -4.72
N SER A 244 -7.78 11.67 -5.13
CA SER A 244 -9.09 12.27 -5.24
C SER A 244 -9.73 11.76 -6.53
N ALA A 245 -10.88 11.11 -6.39
CA ALA A 245 -11.63 10.56 -7.52
C ALA A 245 -12.34 11.63 -8.36
N VAL A 246 -12.09 12.91 -8.10
CA VAL A 246 -12.79 14.03 -8.73
C VAL A 246 -11.75 14.89 -9.44
N LEU A 247 -11.90 15.04 -10.75
CA LEU A 247 -11.24 16.10 -11.50
C LEU A 247 -11.63 17.44 -10.87
N GLU A 248 -10.72 18.06 -10.13
CA GLU A 248 -10.82 19.48 -9.84
C GLU A 248 -10.77 20.21 -11.19
N LEU A 249 -11.94 20.66 -11.63
CA LEU A 249 -12.05 21.63 -12.70
C LEU A 249 -11.40 22.91 -12.20
N TRP A 250 -10.23 23.22 -12.76
CA TRP A 250 -9.56 24.49 -12.53
C TRP A 250 -10.44 25.61 -13.09
N ASP A 251 -11.12 26.35 -12.22
CA ASP A 251 -11.71 27.63 -12.60
C ASP A 251 -10.58 28.65 -12.83
N LYS A 252 -10.68 29.35 -13.96
CA LYS A 252 -9.77 30.41 -14.38
C LYS A 252 -10.04 31.72 -13.64
#